data_AF-A0A3D2SGH9-F1
#
_entry.id   AF-A0A3D2SGH9-F1
#
_cell.length_a   1.000
_cell.length_b   1.000
_cell.length_c   1.000
_cell.angle_alpha   90.00
_cell.angle_beta   90.00
_cell.angle_gamma   90.00
#
_symmetry.space_group_name_H-M   'P 1'
#
loop_
_entity.id
_entity.type
_entity.pdbx_description
1 polymer ?
#
loop_
_entity_poly.entity_id
_entity_poly.type
_entity_poly.pdbx_seq_one_letter_code
_entity_poly.pdbx_strand_id
1 'polypeptide(L)'
;MKKLLLLCLLLIPVAGIAQENTAKDTTLYVNGRKISIKEGNGKIKVKLYEQSSHGDTIENDQIFEGVYMDGQSTERRFELAVPFSKSKKSYGHFDPHYAGLYMGYTNLADNLSFNNANGIDLVSSKSWEIGLNLFQGSFVLSVDRHWGLTTGLGFGYTSFRVDGNKGFKKIGNATVLVAPSQGIEYSQS
;
A
#
# COMPACT_ATOMS: atom_id res chain seq x y z
N MET A 1 -14.46 62.46 47.63
CA MET A 1 -14.28 61.10 48.18
C MET A 1 -15.35 60.11 47.71
N LYS A 2 -16.64 60.45 47.73
CA LYS A 2 -17.74 59.53 47.30
C LYS A 2 -17.72 59.16 45.80
N LYS A 3 -17.31 60.06 44.90
CA LYS A 3 -17.22 59.80 43.44
C LYS A 3 -16.07 58.87 43.04
N LEU A 4 -14.97 58.86 43.81
CA LEU A 4 -13.81 57.99 43.57
C LEU A 4 -14.13 56.54 44.01
N LEU A 5 -14.84 56.40 45.12
CA LEU A 5 -15.34 55.11 45.64
C LEU A 5 -16.35 54.45 44.69
N LEU A 6 -17.21 55.25 44.04
CA LEU A 6 -18.15 54.76 43.04
C LEU A 6 -17.44 54.24 41.77
N LEU A 7 -16.34 54.89 41.36
CA LEU A 7 -15.52 54.48 40.23
C LEU A 7 -14.79 53.16 40.50
N CYS A 8 -14.31 52.96 41.74
CA CYS A 8 -13.70 51.69 42.17
C CYS A 8 -14.72 50.55 42.27
N LEU A 9 -15.98 50.81 42.65
CA LEU A 9 -17.05 49.80 42.68
C LEU A 9 -17.49 49.34 41.26
N LEU A 10 -17.39 50.22 40.26
CA LEU A 10 -17.69 49.88 38.86
C LEU A 10 -16.63 49.00 38.18
N LEU A 11 -15.44 48.86 38.77
CA LEU A 11 -14.35 48.01 38.27
C LEU A 11 -14.41 46.57 38.82
N ILE A 12 -15.26 46.29 39.80
CA ILE A 12 -15.42 44.97 40.43
C ILE A 12 -15.99 43.89 39.48
N PRO A 13 -16.87 44.17 38.48
CA PRO A 13 -17.39 43.13 37.60
C PRO A 13 -16.37 42.60 36.57
N VAL A 14 -15.24 43.28 36.38
CA VAL A 14 -14.22 42.89 35.38
C VAL A 14 -13.16 41.95 35.97
N ALA A 15 -13.12 41.78 37.30
CA ALA A 15 -12.22 40.82 37.96
C ALA A 15 -12.85 39.42 38.11
N GLY A 16 -14.07 39.19 37.63
CA GLY A 16 -14.87 38.00 37.96
C GLY A 16 -15.09 36.97 36.85
N ILE A 17 -14.66 37.19 35.61
CA ILE A 17 -14.80 36.20 34.53
C ILE A 17 -13.53 36.18 33.68
N ALA A 18 -12.56 35.38 34.11
CA ALA A 18 -11.60 34.70 33.24
C ALA A 18 -10.78 33.71 34.06
N GLN A 19 -11.44 32.83 34.83
CA GLN A 19 -10.84 31.53 35.07
C GLN A 19 -11.21 30.66 33.88
N GLU A 20 -10.50 30.87 32.77
CA GLU A 20 -10.35 29.77 31.83
C GLU A 20 -9.77 28.62 32.64
N ASN A 21 -10.53 27.54 32.79
CA ASN A 21 -9.92 26.23 32.95
C ASN A 21 -9.18 25.94 31.64
N THR A 22 -8.08 26.65 31.42
CA THR A 22 -7.15 26.31 30.36
C THR A 22 -6.63 24.95 30.77
N ALA A 23 -7.04 23.91 30.04
CA ALA A 23 -6.38 22.62 30.04
C ALA A 23 -4.87 22.88 30.16
N LYS A 24 -4.26 22.49 31.28
CA LYS A 24 -2.84 22.76 31.52
C LYS A 24 -2.05 21.82 30.63
N ASP A 25 -1.86 22.24 29.39
CA ASP A 25 -1.00 21.55 28.45
C ASP A 25 0.43 21.58 28.99
N THR A 26 0.93 20.41 29.39
CA THR A 26 2.30 20.26 29.90
C THR A 26 3.15 19.70 28.79
N THR A 27 4.16 20.47 28.35
CA THR A 27 5.14 19.99 27.38
C THR A 27 6.49 19.85 28.06
N LEU A 28 7.07 18.66 27.99
CA LEU A 28 8.38 18.32 28.57
C LEU A 28 9.36 17.99 27.45
N TYR A 29 10.62 18.35 27.64
CA TYR A 29 11.72 17.94 26.78
C TYR A 29 12.66 17.06 27.59
N VAL A 30 12.81 15.81 27.18
CA VAL A 30 13.64 14.80 27.89
C VAL A 30 14.54 14.11 26.87
N ASN A 31 15.86 14.22 27.03
CA ASN A 31 16.86 13.56 26.17
C ASN A 31 16.62 13.76 24.66
N GLY A 32 16.29 14.99 24.22
CA GLY A 32 16.01 15.30 22.81
C GLY A 32 14.62 14.89 22.31
N ARG A 33 13.75 14.37 23.18
CA ARG A 33 12.35 14.03 22.86
C ARG A 33 11.39 15.03 23.47
N LYS A 34 10.34 15.38 22.72
CA LYS A 34 9.26 16.24 23.19
C LYS A 34 8.08 15.38 23.63
N ILE A 35 7.57 15.61 24.82
CA ILE A 35 6.37 14.95 25.36
C ILE A 35 5.33 16.03 25.57
N SER A 36 4.13 15.88 25.00
CA SER A 36 3.02 16.80 25.19
C SER A 36 1.87 16.07 25.87
N ILE A 37 1.49 16.55 27.05
CA ILE A 37 0.40 16.03 27.86
C ILE A 37 -0.70 17.09 27.84
N LYS A 38 -1.88 16.71 27.38
CA LYS A 38 -3.08 17.56 27.36
C LYS A 38 -4.17 16.89 28.16
N GLU A 39 -4.76 17.61 29.10
CA GLU A 39 -5.87 17.13 29.92
C GLU A 39 -7.08 18.05 29.75
N GLY A 40 -8.20 17.48 29.32
CA GLY A 40 -9.46 18.22 29.19
C GLY A 40 -10.65 17.27 29.13
N ASN A 41 -11.77 17.67 29.74
CA ASN A 41 -13.04 16.93 29.73
C ASN A 41 -12.90 15.44 30.13
N GLY A 42 -12.12 15.13 31.18
CA GLY A 42 -11.90 13.75 31.65
C GLY A 42 -10.99 12.90 30.76
N LYS A 43 -10.41 13.50 29.72
CA LYS A 43 -9.52 12.85 28.76
C LYS A 43 -8.09 13.37 28.91
N ILE A 44 -7.17 12.45 29.16
CA ILE A 44 -5.73 12.70 29.16
C ILE A 44 -5.16 12.19 27.83
N LYS A 45 -4.48 13.06 27.09
CA LYS A 45 -3.78 12.70 25.86
C LYS A 45 -2.28 12.95 26.03
N VAL A 46 -1.49 11.91 25.81
CA VAL A 46 -0.03 11.97 25.82
C VAL A 46 0.48 11.74 24.40
N LYS A 47 1.26 12.69 23.89
CA LYS A 47 1.95 12.59 22.61
C LYS A 47 3.46 12.62 22.82
N LEU A 48 4.17 11.69 22.22
CA LEU A 48 5.63 11.65 22.24
C LEU A 48 6.15 11.93 20.83
N TYR A 49 7.11 12.84 20.75
CA TYR A 49 7.81 13.18 19.53
C TYR A 49 9.31 12.93 19.69
N GLU A 50 9.93 12.42 18.64
CA GLU A 50 11.37 12.21 18.56
C GLU A 50 11.97 13.18 17.54
N GLN A 51 13.18 13.65 17.83
CA GLN A 51 13.91 14.54 16.94
C GLN A 51 14.47 13.71 15.78
N SER A 52 13.96 13.95 14.56
CA SER A 52 14.45 13.32 13.34
C SER A 52 15.42 14.29 12.65
N SER A 53 16.68 13.89 12.49
CA SER A 53 17.64 14.66 11.70
C SER A 53 17.50 14.27 10.22
N HIS A 54 16.50 14.81 9.54
CA HIS A 54 16.34 14.66 8.09
C HIS A 54 16.62 16.00 7.38
N GLY A 55 17.90 16.25 7.09
CA GLY A 55 18.36 17.47 6.41
C GLY A 55 18.40 18.72 7.30
N ASP A 56 18.48 19.90 6.67
CA ASP A 56 18.66 21.23 7.32
C ASP A 56 17.45 21.70 8.15
N THR A 57 16.40 20.89 8.29
CA THR A 57 15.19 21.22 9.07
C THR A 57 14.96 20.15 10.14
N ILE A 58 14.91 20.57 11.41
CA ILE A 58 14.57 19.69 12.53
C ILE A 58 13.04 19.55 12.58
N GLU A 59 12.51 18.49 11.96
CA GLU A 59 11.11 18.09 12.16
C GLU A 59 11.02 17.12 13.36
N ASN A 60 9.99 17.32 14.21
CA ASN A 60 9.71 16.44 15.35
C ASN A 60 8.64 15.43 14.92
N ASP A 61 9.03 14.18 14.71
CA ASP A 61 8.13 13.11 14.30
C ASP A 61 7.32 12.62 15.50
N GLN A 62 5.98 12.62 15.42
CA GLN A 62 5.14 12.02 16.45
C GLN A 62 5.26 10.50 16.36
N ILE A 63 5.84 9.86 17.38
CA ILE A 63 6.08 8.40 17.39
C ILE A 63 5.05 7.63 18.22
N PHE A 64 4.30 8.32 19.09
CA PHE A 64 3.31 7.69 19.96
C PHE A 64 2.19 8.65 20.37
N GLU A 65 0.97 8.12 20.48
CA GLU A 65 -0.19 8.75 21.09
C GLU A 65 -0.86 7.77 22.07
N GLY A 66 -0.92 8.16 23.34
CA GLY A 66 -1.71 7.49 24.36
C GLY A 66 -2.89 8.36 24.76
N VAL A 67 -4.08 7.77 24.83
CA VAL A 67 -5.30 8.44 25.30
C VAL A 67 -5.87 7.66 26.46
N TYR A 68 -6.11 8.32 27.58
CA TYR A 68 -6.80 7.79 28.74
C TYR A 68 -8.10 8.55 28.95
N MET A 69 -9.20 7.82 29.08
CA MET A 69 -10.54 8.38 29.28
C MET A 69 -11.40 7.35 30.01
N ASP A 70 -12.07 7.76 31.09
CA ASP A 70 -13.07 6.95 31.80
C ASP A 70 -12.61 5.52 32.19
N GLY A 71 -11.36 5.39 32.65
CA GLY A 71 -10.81 4.09 33.08
C GLY A 71 -10.23 3.23 31.94
N GLN A 72 -10.37 3.65 30.68
CA GLN A 72 -9.85 2.93 29.52
C GLN A 72 -8.65 3.66 28.89
N SER A 73 -7.64 2.89 28.48
CA SER A 73 -6.49 3.39 27.73
C SER A 73 -6.53 2.92 26.28
N THR A 74 -6.19 3.82 25.36
CA THR A 74 -5.98 3.52 23.94
C THR A 74 -4.59 4.00 23.55
N GLU A 75 -3.78 3.11 22.98
CA GLU A 75 -2.41 3.40 22.57
C GLU A 75 -2.26 3.26 21.06
N ARG A 76 -1.57 4.21 20.43
CA ARG A 76 -1.20 4.18 19.02
C ARG A 76 0.27 4.52 18.87
N ARG A 77 1.04 3.60 18.29
CA ARG A 77 2.42 3.84 17.86
C ARG A 77 2.42 4.24 16.39
N PHE A 78 3.18 5.26 16.06
CA PHE A 78 3.42 5.69 14.69
C PHE A 78 4.82 5.28 14.32
N GLU A 79 4.94 4.24 13.51
CA GLU A 79 6.14 4.02 12.72
C GLU A 79 5.98 4.89 11.48
N LEU A 80 6.74 5.98 11.37
CA LEU A 80 6.76 6.81 10.17
C LEU A 80 7.45 6.00 9.06
N ALA A 81 6.72 5.03 8.49
CA ALA A 81 7.11 4.40 7.24
C ALA A 81 6.84 5.42 6.14
N VAL A 82 7.80 6.33 5.92
CA VAL A 82 7.80 7.18 4.74
C VAL A 82 7.66 6.23 3.54
N PRO A 83 6.71 6.43 2.62
CA PRO A 83 6.49 5.52 1.49
C PRO A 83 7.71 5.38 0.54
N PHE A 84 8.78 6.14 0.79
CA PHE A 84 10.08 6.10 0.10
C PHE A 84 11.29 6.00 1.05
N SER A 85 11.05 5.74 2.34
CA SER A 85 12.11 5.40 3.29
C SER A 85 12.76 4.11 2.81
N LYS A 86 14.07 4.15 2.59
CA LYS A 86 14.85 2.94 2.33
C LYS A 86 14.75 2.08 3.58
N SER A 87 13.85 1.10 3.60
CA SER A 87 13.89 0.04 4.60
C SER A 87 15.32 -0.49 4.63
N LYS A 88 15.87 -0.77 5.82
CA LYS A 88 17.16 -1.47 5.92
C LYS A 88 17.02 -2.70 5.04
N LYS A 89 17.75 -2.72 3.92
CA LYS A 89 17.76 -3.86 3.01
C LYS A 89 18.11 -5.07 3.86
N SER A 90 17.13 -5.94 4.11
CA SER A 90 17.41 -7.26 4.63
C SER A 90 18.17 -7.96 3.51
N TYR A 91 19.49 -7.98 3.64
CA TYR A 91 20.36 -8.56 2.64
C TYR A 91 20.03 -10.05 2.54
N GLY A 92 19.59 -10.46 1.35
CA GLY A 92 19.71 -11.84 0.89
C GLY A 92 18.68 -12.86 1.36
N HIS A 93 17.78 -12.56 2.29
CA HIS A 93 16.78 -13.56 2.68
C HIS A 93 15.75 -13.85 1.55
N PHE A 94 15.44 -15.12 1.37
CA PHE A 94 14.41 -15.65 0.50
C PHE A 94 13.04 -15.31 1.08
N ASP A 95 12.40 -14.31 0.48
CA ASP A 95 11.03 -13.89 0.78
C ASP A 95 10.11 -14.26 -0.40
N PRO A 96 9.47 -15.43 -0.35
CA PRO A 96 8.70 -15.95 -1.47
C PRO A 96 7.40 -15.17 -1.65
N HIS A 97 7.24 -14.55 -2.81
CA HIS A 97 5.97 -13.97 -3.25
C HIS A 97 5.58 -14.55 -4.62
N TYR A 98 4.32 -14.91 -4.78
CA TYR A 98 3.73 -15.29 -6.07
C TYR A 98 2.48 -14.45 -6.29
N ALA A 99 2.33 -13.84 -7.47
CA ALA A 99 1.24 -12.92 -7.75
C ALA A 99 -0.10 -13.68 -7.72
N GLY A 100 -0.99 -13.33 -6.77
CA GLY A 100 -2.28 -14.00 -6.61
C GLY A 100 -3.26 -13.73 -7.76
N LEU A 101 -3.16 -12.57 -8.41
CA LEU A 101 -3.90 -12.23 -9.62
C LEU A 101 -2.90 -11.64 -10.62
N TYR A 102 -2.97 -12.07 -11.87
CA TYR A 102 -2.18 -11.51 -12.96
C TYR A 102 -3.06 -11.29 -14.19
N MET A 103 -2.71 -10.28 -14.98
CA MET A 103 -3.35 -9.97 -16.25
C MET A 103 -2.30 -9.35 -17.18
N GLY A 104 -2.34 -9.68 -18.47
CA GLY A 104 -1.38 -9.15 -19.43
C GLY A 104 -1.75 -9.42 -20.89
N TYR A 105 -0.93 -8.92 -21.80
CA TYR A 105 -1.00 -9.28 -23.22
C TYR A 105 -0.20 -10.56 -23.45
N THR A 106 -0.65 -11.38 -24.39
CA THR A 106 -0.07 -12.69 -24.66
C THR A 106 0.25 -12.85 -26.15
N ASN A 107 1.32 -13.60 -26.44
CA ASN A 107 1.78 -13.89 -27.79
C ASN A 107 2.03 -15.39 -27.95
N LEU A 108 1.93 -15.86 -29.19
CA LEU A 108 2.35 -17.21 -29.56
C LEU A 108 3.77 -17.11 -30.08
N ALA A 109 4.75 -17.58 -29.31
CA ALA A 109 6.15 -17.61 -29.71
C ALA A 109 6.48 -18.85 -30.55
N ASP A 110 7.36 -18.69 -31.53
CA ASP A 110 8.08 -19.82 -32.14
C ASP A 110 9.47 -19.90 -31.50
N ASN A 111 9.74 -21.00 -30.79
CA ASN A 111 10.98 -21.22 -30.03
C ASN A 111 11.22 -20.12 -28.95
N LEU A 112 12.47 -19.74 -28.67
CA LEU A 112 12.86 -18.68 -27.72
C LEU A 112 12.63 -17.25 -28.25
N SER A 113 11.85 -17.06 -29.32
CA SER A 113 11.59 -15.74 -29.86
C SER A 113 10.46 -15.04 -29.11
N PHE A 114 10.60 -13.73 -28.88
CA PHE A 114 9.54 -12.91 -28.27
C PHE A 114 8.54 -12.35 -29.30
N ASN A 115 8.64 -12.80 -30.56
CA ASN A 115 7.77 -12.39 -31.66
C ASN A 115 6.70 -13.44 -31.94
N ASN A 116 5.66 -13.04 -32.67
CA ASN A 116 4.64 -13.97 -33.16
C ASN A 116 5.29 -15.10 -33.97
N ALA A 117 4.79 -16.32 -33.76
CA ALA A 117 5.25 -17.50 -34.43
C ALA A 117 5.10 -17.36 -35.95
N ASN A 118 6.13 -17.80 -36.69
CA ASN A 118 6.11 -17.77 -38.14
C ASN A 118 4.88 -18.52 -38.67
N GLY A 119 4.01 -17.82 -39.41
CA GLY A 119 2.78 -18.38 -39.99
C GLY A 119 1.51 -18.16 -39.17
N ILE A 120 1.58 -17.53 -37.99
CA ILE A 120 0.40 -17.10 -37.22
C ILE A 120 0.39 -15.58 -37.11
N ASP A 121 -0.51 -14.96 -37.85
CA ASP A 121 -0.73 -13.51 -37.76
C ASP A 121 -1.63 -13.23 -36.55
N LEU A 122 -1.02 -13.05 -35.38
CA LEU A 122 -1.73 -12.81 -34.13
C LEU A 122 -1.85 -11.30 -33.87
N VAL A 123 -3.08 -10.85 -33.58
CA VAL A 123 -3.35 -9.51 -33.09
C VAL A 123 -3.00 -9.45 -31.59
N SER A 124 -1.72 -9.23 -31.31
CA SER A 124 -1.17 -9.14 -29.94
C SER A 124 -1.93 -8.15 -29.06
N SER A 125 -2.35 -7.00 -29.63
CA SER A 125 -3.09 -5.96 -28.91
C SER A 125 -4.50 -6.38 -28.45
N LYS A 126 -5.05 -7.45 -29.03
CA LYS A 126 -6.35 -8.03 -28.66
C LYS A 126 -6.22 -9.40 -28.02
N SER A 127 -5.00 -9.89 -27.85
CA SER A 127 -4.70 -11.16 -27.21
C SER A 127 -4.27 -10.91 -25.78
N TRP A 128 -4.97 -11.50 -24.82
CA TRP A 128 -4.79 -11.20 -23.41
C TRP A 128 -4.90 -12.46 -22.56
N GLU A 129 -4.32 -12.38 -21.37
CA GLU A 129 -4.35 -13.42 -20.37
C GLU A 129 -4.79 -12.82 -19.04
N ILE A 130 -5.55 -13.59 -18.27
CA ILE A 130 -5.84 -13.34 -16.87
C ILE A 130 -5.67 -14.64 -16.11
N GLY A 131 -5.15 -14.58 -14.89
CA GLY A 131 -5.09 -15.76 -14.06
C GLY A 131 -5.04 -15.45 -12.59
N LEU A 132 -5.49 -16.44 -11.82
CA LEU A 132 -5.58 -16.43 -10.38
C LEU A 132 -4.74 -17.57 -9.82
N ASN A 133 -3.76 -17.24 -9.00
CA ASN A 133 -2.97 -18.21 -8.25
C ASN A 133 -3.53 -18.32 -6.84
N LEU A 134 -4.21 -19.44 -6.56
CA LEU A 134 -4.94 -19.65 -5.31
C LEU A 134 -4.07 -20.29 -4.22
N PHE A 135 -3.07 -21.06 -4.62
CA PHE A 135 -2.19 -21.75 -3.69
C PHE A 135 -0.76 -21.33 -3.97
N GLN A 136 -0.03 -20.97 -2.91
CA GLN A 136 1.39 -20.72 -2.94
C GLN A 136 2.03 -21.57 -1.83
N GLY A 137 3.05 -22.33 -2.19
CA GLY A 137 3.92 -23.04 -1.27
C GLY A 137 5.35 -22.53 -1.44
N SER A 138 6.10 -22.47 -0.35
CA SER A 138 7.49 -22.04 -0.40
C SER A 138 8.36 -22.92 0.47
N PHE A 139 9.47 -23.36 -0.10
CA PHE A 139 10.47 -24.19 0.57
C PHE A 139 11.77 -23.41 0.64
N VAL A 140 12.26 -23.18 1.86
CA VAL A 140 13.59 -22.63 2.06
C VAL A 140 14.59 -23.77 1.96
N LEU A 141 15.51 -23.69 0.99
CA LEU A 141 16.46 -24.75 0.69
C LEU A 141 17.77 -24.62 1.46
N SER A 142 18.07 -23.42 1.96
CA SER A 142 19.32 -23.16 2.68
C SER A 142 19.07 -22.71 4.12
N VAL A 143 19.97 -23.11 5.03
CA VAL A 143 19.87 -22.78 6.47
C VAL A 143 19.94 -21.27 6.71
N ASP A 144 20.76 -20.59 5.91
CA ASP A 144 20.91 -19.13 5.88
C ASP A 144 19.75 -18.42 5.17
N ARG A 145 18.79 -19.18 4.64
CA ARG A 145 17.59 -18.72 3.93
C ARG A 145 17.88 -17.86 2.70
N HIS A 146 19.05 -17.94 2.07
CA HIS A 146 19.33 -17.22 0.82
C HIS A 146 18.73 -17.89 -0.42
N TRP A 147 18.46 -19.20 -0.34
CA TRP A 147 17.91 -19.99 -1.45
C TRP A 147 16.57 -20.59 -1.06
N GLY A 148 15.62 -20.52 -1.98
CA GLY A 148 14.35 -21.19 -1.83
C GLY A 148 13.62 -21.39 -3.15
N LEU A 149 12.62 -22.25 -3.08
CA LEU A 149 11.74 -22.60 -4.18
C LEU A 149 10.32 -22.14 -3.83
N THR A 150 9.74 -21.31 -4.68
CA THR A 150 8.32 -20.95 -4.62
C THR A 150 7.57 -21.78 -5.64
N THR A 151 6.55 -22.51 -5.20
CA THR A 151 5.61 -23.22 -6.06
C THR A 151 4.24 -22.59 -5.92
N GLY A 152 3.44 -22.62 -6.98
CA GLY A 152 2.08 -22.12 -6.95
C GLY A 152 1.17 -22.93 -7.86
N LEU A 153 -0.09 -23.05 -7.45
CA LEU A 153 -1.16 -23.61 -8.27
C LEU A 153 -2.21 -22.53 -8.51
N GLY A 154 -2.56 -22.35 -9.78
CA GLY A 154 -3.53 -21.36 -10.21
C GLY A 154 -4.31 -21.79 -11.44
N PHE A 155 -5.27 -20.95 -11.80
CA PHE A 155 -6.05 -21.05 -13.02
C PHE A 155 -5.76 -19.82 -13.89
N GLY A 156 -5.42 -20.06 -15.15
CA GLY A 156 -5.26 -19.02 -16.15
C GLY A 156 -6.27 -19.19 -17.28
N TYR A 157 -6.75 -18.07 -17.80
CA TYR A 157 -7.50 -18.00 -19.05
C TYR A 157 -6.74 -17.11 -20.03
N THR A 158 -6.41 -17.68 -21.18
CA THR A 158 -5.70 -17.00 -22.26
C THR A 158 -6.60 -16.92 -23.49
N SER A 159 -6.75 -15.73 -24.04
CA SER A 159 -7.50 -15.47 -25.26
C SER A 159 -6.56 -15.00 -26.36
N PHE A 160 -6.59 -15.71 -27.49
CA PHE A 160 -5.80 -15.38 -28.67
C PHE A 160 -6.71 -14.83 -29.76
N ARG A 161 -6.30 -13.69 -30.34
CA ARG A 161 -6.97 -13.12 -31.50
C ARG A 161 -6.10 -13.23 -32.73
N VAL A 162 -6.57 -13.98 -33.72
CA VAL A 162 -5.90 -14.14 -35.01
C VAL A 162 -6.41 -13.08 -35.99
N ASP A 163 -5.52 -12.56 -36.82
CA ASP A 163 -5.85 -11.60 -37.87
C ASP A 163 -6.42 -12.29 -39.13
N GLY A 164 -7.44 -11.64 -39.70
CA GLY A 164 -8.20 -12.12 -40.85
C GLY A 164 -9.23 -13.20 -40.55
N ASN A 165 -9.96 -13.60 -41.60
CA ASN A 165 -10.95 -14.68 -41.54
C ASN A 165 -10.23 -16.03 -41.62
N LYS A 166 -9.58 -16.43 -40.53
CA LYS A 166 -8.83 -17.69 -40.41
C LYS A 166 -9.18 -18.40 -39.10
N GLY A 167 -9.18 -19.72 -39.13
CA GLY A 167 -9.47 -20.56 -37.97
C GLY A 167 -8.48 -21.70 -37.84
N PHE A 168 -8.28 -22.18 -36.61
CA PHE A 168 -7.48 -23.37 -36.38
C PHE A 168 -8.26 -24.62 -36.78
N LYS A 169 -7.69 -25.42 -37.67
CA LYS A 169 -8.24 -26.71 -38.10
C LYS A 169 -7.22 -27.80 -37.89
N LYS A 170 -7.66 -28.94 -37.35
CA LYS A 170 -6.84 -30.14 -37.28
C LYS A 170 -6.76 -30.78 -38.68
N ILE A 171 -5.55 -30.85 -39.23
CA ILE A 171 -5.26 -31.55 -40.49
C ILE A 171 -4.22 -32.63 -40.17
N GLY A 172 -4.66 -33.90 -40.20
CA GLY A 172 -3.84 -35.02 -39.74
C GLY A 172 -3.49 -34.91 -38.25
N ASN A 173 -2.19 -34.93 -37.95
CA ASN A 173 -1.66 -34.84 -36.58
C ASN A 173 -1.32 -33.41 -36.13
N ALA A 174 -1.50 -32.40 -37.00
CA ALA A 174 -1.18 -31.02 -36.69
C ALA A 174 -2.43 -30.13 -36.68
N THR A 175 -2.45 -29.15 -35.78
CA THR A 175 -3.41 -28.04 -35.83
C THR A 175 -2.78 -26.91 -36.63
N VAL A 176 -3.43 -26.54 -37.73
CA VAL A 176 -2.93 -25.51 -38.66
C VAL A 176 -3.95 -24.40 -38.81
N LEU A 177 -3.47 -23.18 -39.00
CA LEU A 177 -4.31 -22.03 -39.24
C LEU A 177 -4.72 -21.99 -40.72
N VAL A 178 -6.02 -22.06 -41.01
CA VAL A 178 -6.53 -22.11 -42.39
C VAL A 178 -7.62 -21.07 -42.62
N ALA A 179 -7.69 -20.58 -43.85
CA ALA A 179 -8.82 -19.80 -44.34
C ALA A 179 -10.04 -20.73 -44.53
N PRO A 180 -11.27 -20.20 -44.40
CA PRO A 180 -12.48 -20.96 -44.65
C PRO A 180 -12.61 -21.34 -46.13
N SER A 181 -13.40 -22.37 -46.41
CA SER A 181 -13.87 -22.66 -47.76
C SER A 181 -14.70 -21.48 -48.29
N GLN A 182 -14.68 -21.26 -49.61
CA GLN A 182 -15.32 -20.11 -50.24
C GLN A 182 -16.76 -19.89 -49.75
N GLY A 183 -17.06 -18.65 -49.35
CA GLY A 183 -18.40 -18.22 -48.91
C GLY A 183 -18.72 -18.43 -47.42
N ILE A 184 -17.77 -18.91 -46.61
CA ILE A 184 -17.96 -19.08 -45.16
C ILE A 184 -17.13 -18.02 -44.41
N GLU A 185 -17.76 -17.34 -43.45
CA GLU A 185 -17.08 -16.46 -42.50
C GLU A 185 -17.02 -17.11 -41.13
N TYR A 186 -15.83 -17.11 -40.52
CA TYR A 186 -15.69 -17.54 -39.14
C TYR A 186 -16.25 -16.46 -38.22
N SER A 187 -17.10 -16.88 -37.28
CA SER A 187 -17.66 -16.00 -36.27
C SER A 187 -16.54 -15.41 -35.40
N GLN A 188 -16.63 -14.10 -35.18
CA GLN A 188 -15.75 -13.39 -34.28
C GLN A 188 -16.28 -13.52 -32.85
N SER A 189 -15.57 -14.24 -31.98
CA SER A 189 -15.80 -14.21 -30.52
C SER A 189 -15.05 -13.07 -29.86
#